data_AF-A0A940VVB7-F1
#
_entry.id   AF-A0A940VVB7-F1
#
_cell.length_a   1.000
_cell.length_b   1.000
_cell.length_c   1.000
_cell.angle_alpha   90.00
_cell.angle_beta   90.00
_cell.angle_gamma   90.00
#
_symmetry.space_group_name_H-M   'P 1'
#
loop_
_entity.id
_entity.type
_entity.pdbx_description
1 polymer ?
#
loop_
_entity_poly.entity_id
_entity_poly.type
_entity_poly.pdbx_seq_one_letter_code
_entity_poly.pdbx_strand_id
1 'polypeptide(L)'
;LLLLLPGSRYQEVESLLELLLASARKVREQLPDCQFYMPVASTIPLERIESVVQASGVPVTFTRNSTYNLMQIADCAIAASGTVTLEAALMGLPSVIVYRVKTSTYWLVRLVANVSHVGLPNIAVGRRILPELIQDEATAANISQATLRFMTDPAVRAQTQADLREVRVMLGEPGAVKRVASIVLEVASRGRI
;
A
#
# COMPACT_ATOMS: atom_id res chain seq x y z
N LEU A 1 7.79 8.56 11.13
CA LEU A 1 6.50 8.94 10.55
C LEU A 1 5.86 7.73 9.85
N LEU A 2 4.57 7.49 10.11
CA LEU A 2 3.79 6.40 9.52
C LEU A 2 2.72 6.95 8.56
N LEU A 3 2.65 6.39 7.35
CA LEU A 3 1.57 6.71 6.41
C LEU A 3 0.41 5.71 6.51
N LEU A 4 -0.80 6.25 6.47
CA LEU A 4 -2.03 5.48 6.29
C LEU A 4 -2.52 5.75 4.87
N LEU A 5 -2.51 4.72 4.03
CA LEU A 5 -2.88 4.82 2.61
C LEU A 5 -4.16 4.00 2.37
N PRO A 6 -5.35 4.57 2.64
CA PRO A 6 -6.61 3.83 2.65
C PRO A 6 -7.14 3.44 1.26
N GLY A 7 -6.55 3.97 0.20
CA GLY A 7 -6.99 3.76 -1.19
C GLY A 7 -7.59 5.02 -1.82
N SER A 8 -7.94 4.93 -3.10
CA SER A 8 -8.48 6.05 -3.90
C SER A 8 -10.00 5.96 -4.10
N ARG A 9 -10.60 4.81 -3.82
CA ARG A 9 -12.05 4.59 -3.92
C ARG A 9 -12.70 4.68 -2.55
N TYR A 10 -13.81 5.41 -2.48
CA TYR A 10 -14.52 5.63 -1.23
C TYR A 10 -14.94 4.32 -0.54
N GLN A 11 -15.40 3.31 -1.27
CA GLN A 11 -15.80 2.02 -0.67
C GLN A 11 -14.62 1.27 -0.03
N GLU A 12 -13.41 1.36 -0.62
CA GLU A 12 -12.20 0.76 -0.06
C GLU A 12 -11.77 1.50 1.22
N VAL A 13 -11.84 2.83 1.20
CA VAL A 13 -11.56 3.64 2.39
C VAL A 13 -12.55 3.32 3.50
N GLU A 14 -13.84 3.27 3.21
CA GLU A 14 -14.88 2.97 4.20
C GLU A 14 -14.77 1.54 4.79
N SER A 15 -14.17 0.58 4.08
CA SER A 15 -13.95 -0.77 4.61
C SER A 15 -12.68 -0.91 5.43
N LEU A 16 -11.66 -0.07 5.18
CA LEU A 16 -10.34 -0.19 5.79
C LEU A 16 -10.06 0.86 6.86
N LEU A 17 -10.74 2.01 6.83
CA LEU A 17 -10.38 3.17 7.65
C LEU A 17 -10.36 2.84 9.15
N GLU A 18 -11.40 2.21 9.68
CA GLU A 18 -11.45 1.83 11.10
C GLU A 18 -10.32 0.88 11.47
N LEU A 19 -9.99 -0.06 10.58
CA LEU A 19 -8.91 -1.03 10.78
C LEU A 19 -7.52 -0.34 10.77
N LEU A 20 -7.30 0.58 9.83
CA LEU A 20 -6.06 1.37 9.77
C LEU A 20 -5.88 2.21 11.03
N LEU A 21 -6.96 2.88 11.50
CA LEU A 21 -6.92 3.70 12.70
C LEU A 21 -6.73 2.86 13.97
N ALA A 22 -7.38 1.70 14.07
CA ALA A 22 -7.17 0.76 15.17
C ALA A 22 -5.72 0.25 15.20
N SER A 23 -5.12 0.01 14.04
CA SER A 23 -3.72 -0.38 13.91
C SER A 23 -2.79 0.77 14.32
N ALA A 24 -3.07 1.99 13.85
CA ALA A 24 -2.32 3.19 14.20
C ALA A 24 -2.35 3.48 15.71
N ARG A 25 -3.50 3.27 16.37
CA ARG A 25 -3.63 3.39 17.83
C ARG A 25 -2.66 2.46 18.55
N LYS A 26 -2.59 1.19 18.13
CA LYS A 26 -1.66 0.19 18.69
C LYS A 26 -0.20 0.53 18.44
N VAL A 27 0.13 1.07 17.27
CA VAL A 27 1.49 1.58 17.01
C VAL A 27 1.80 2.73 17.96
N ARG A 28 0.87 3.67 18.18
CA ARG A 28 1.06 4.80 19.10
C ARG A 28 1.25 4.37 20.56
N GLU A 29 0.56 3.31 20.99
CA GLU A 29 0.73 2.75 22.34
C GLU A 29 2.17 2.31 22.59
N GLN A 30 2.88 1.84 21.55
CA GLN A 30 4.28 1.40 21.65
C GLN A 30 5.28 2.48 21.25
N LEU A 31 4.91 3.39 20.35
CA LEU A 31 5.71 4.50 19.85
C LEU A 31 4.90 5.81 20.00
N PRO A 32 4.87 6.43 21.19
CA PRO A 32 4.05 7.62 21.46
C PRO A 32 4.36 8.81 20.56
N ASP A 33 5.62 8.95 20.15
CA ASP A 33 6.11 10.05 19.30
C ASP A 33 5.88 9.80 17.80
N CYS A 34 5.24 8.68 17.43
CA CYS A 34 4.95 8.37 16.03
C CYS A 34 3.94 9.36 15.45
N GLN A 35 4.33 10.04 14.37
CA GLN A 35 3.45 10.92 13.60
C GLN A 35 2.67 10.13 12.54
N PHE A 36 1.37 10.40 12.42
CA PHE A 36 0.48 9.71 11.49
C PHE A 36 -0.02 10.67 10.41
N TYR A 37 0.21 10.32 9.14
CA TYR A 37 -0.25 11.09 8.00
C TYR A 37 -1.13 10.24 7.09
N MET A 38 -2.20 10.83 6.58
CA MET A 38 -3.12 10.17 5.66
C MET A 38 -3.26 11.03 4.40
N PRO A 39 -2.54 10.68 3.32
CA PRO A 39 -2.81 11.22 1.99
C PRO A 39 -4.19 10.75 1.52
N VAL A 40 -5.08 11.70 1.22
CA VAL A 40 -6.45 11.42 0.79
C VAL A 40 -6.62 11.84 -0.67
N ALA A 41 -7.13 10.92 -1.49
CA ALA A 41 -7.43 11.21 -2.89
C ALA A 41 -8.42 12.37 -3.02
N SER A 42 -8.28 13.20 -4.07
CA SER A 42 -9.17 14.33 -4.36
C SER A 42 -10.63 13.92 -4.52
N THR A 43 -10.87 12.68 -4.94
CA THR A 43 -12.18 12.05 -5.12
C THR A 43 -12.91 11.76 -3.81
N ILE A 44 -12.22 11.81 -2.67
CA ILE A 44 -12.78 11.47 -1.37
C ILE A 44 -13.03 12.78 -0.59
N PRO A 45 -14.30 13.10 -0.26
CA PRO A 45 -14.62 14.21 0.62
C PRO A 45 -14.06 13.95 2.02
N LEU A 46 -13.34 14.91 2.60
CA LEU A 46 -12.71 14.74 3.91
C LEU A 46 -13.75 14.62 5.02
N GLU A 47 -14.87 15.30 4.87
CA GLU A 47 -16.00 15.34 5.79
C GLU A 47 -16.57 13.94 6.05
N ARG A 48 -16.38 13.02 5.08
CA ARG A 48 -16.86 11.63 5.17
C ARG A 48 -15.98 10.73 6.02
N ILE A 49 -14.72 11.10 6.23
CA ILE A 49 -13.74 10.28 6.97
C ILE A 49 -13.27 10.96 8.25
N GLU A 50 -13.42 12.29 8.35
CA GLU A 50 -12.96 13.08 9.48
C GLU A 50 -13.62 12.67 10.78
N SER A 51 -14.94 12.45 10.79
CA SER A 51 -15.67 12.00 11.98
C SER A 51 -15.14 10.66 12.52
N VAL A 52 -14.84 9.71 11.63
CA VAL A 52 -14.28 8.40 11.97
C VAL A 52 -12.86 8.53 12.54
N VAL A 53 -12.04 9.40 11.93
CA VAL A 53 -10.69 9.68 12.43
C VAL A 53 -10.72 10.35 13.80
N GLN A 54 -11.57 11.36 14.00
CA GLN A 54 -11.72 12.02 15.29
C GLN A 54 -12.19 11.05 16.38
N ALA A 55 -13.20 10.22 16.09
CA ALA A 55 -13.69 9.19 17.00
C ALA A 55 -12.62 8.14 17.36
N SER A 56 -11.60 7.95 16.52
CA SER A 56 -10.52 7.01 16.79
C SER A 56 -9.53 7.47 17.87
N GLY A 57 -9.45 8.78 18.13
CA GLY A 57 -8.50 9.38 19.08
C GLY A 57 -7.03 9.31 18.64
N VAL A 58 -6.75 8.99 17.37
CA VAL A 58 -5.40 9.02 16.77
C VAL A 58 -5.19 10.38 16.08
N PRO A 59 -4.09 11.11 16.37
CA PRO A 59 -3.80 12.41 15.75
C PRO A 59 -3.29 12.21 14.33
N VAL A 60 -4.21 12.03 13.38
CA VAL A 60 -3.89 11.86 11.96
C VAL A 60 -3.93 13.20 11.25
N THR A 61 -2.86 13.57 10.56
CA THR A 61 -2.83 14.73 9.66
C THR A 61 -3.23 14.33 8.25
N PHE A 62 -4.34 14.89 7.75
CA PHE A 62 -4.74 14.72 6.36
C PHE A 62 -3.88 15.57 5.43
N THR A 63 -3.54 15.01 4.27
CA THR A 63 -2.87 15.77 3.20
C THR A 63 -3.51 15.49 1.86
N ARG A 64 -3.41 16.46 0.94
CA ARG A 64 -3.79 16.31 -0.47
C ARG A 64 -2.58 16.60 -1.34
N ASN A 65 -2.45 15.90 -2.46
CA ASN A 65 -1.41 16.09 -3.48
C ASN A 65 0.05 15.97 -2.99
N SER A 66 0.28 15.48 -1.78
CA SER A 66 1.63 15.33 -1.19
C SER A 66 2.04 13.87 -1.00
N THR A 67 1.31 12.91 -1.58
CA THR A 67 1.53 11.46 -1.38
C THR A 67 2.98 11.06 -1.63
N TYR A 68 3.56 11.44 -2.78
CA TYR A 68 4.93 11.07 -3.12
C TYR A 68 5.97 11.74 -2.21
N ASN A 69 5.78 13.01 -1.86
CA ASN A 69 6.67 13.71 -0.93
C ASN A 69 6.66 13.04 0.45
N LEU A 70 5.47 12.65 0.91
CA LEU A 70 5.31 11.91 2.16
C LEU A 70 5.95 10.53 2.09
N MET A 71 5.81 9.82 0.97
CA MET A 71 6.45 8.50 0.79
C MET A 71 7.97 8.56 0.89
N GLN A 72 8.61 9.67 0.50
CA GLN A 72 10.07 9.83 0.60
C GLN A 72 10.57 10.06 2.02
N ILE A 73 9.74 10.64 2.90
CA ILE A 73 10.15 11.01 4.27
C ILE A 73 9.57 10.08 5.33
N ALA A 74 8.62 9.22 4.97
CA ALA A 74 8.01 8.26 5.86
C ALA A 74 8.97 7.09 6.17
N ASP A 75 8.86 6.54 7.37
CA ASP A 75 9.62 5.35 7.76
C ASP A 75 8.98 4.07 7.23
N CYS A 76 7.64 4.03 7.24
CA CYS A 76 6.85 2.96 6.66
C CYS A 76 5.41 3.42 6.37
N ALA A 77 4.62 2.55 5.76
CA ALA A 77 3.20 2.76 5.50
C ALA A 77 2.35 1.53 5.83
N ILE A 78 1.06 1.76 6.10
CA ILE A 78 0.03 0.73 5.99
C ILE A 78 -0.81 1.09 4.78
N ALA A 79 -0.86 0.20 3.79
CA ALA A 79 -1.43 0.48 2.49
C ALA A 79 -2.53 -0.51 2.11
N ALA A 80 -3.66 0.01 1.63
CA ALA A 80 -4.63 -0.79 0.91
C ALA A 80 -3.99 -1.44 -0.32
N SER A 81 -4.34 -2.68 -0.61
CA SER A 81 -3.87 -3.36 -1.82
C SER A 81 -4.29 -2.59 -3.07
N GLY A 82 -3.32 -2.26 -3.93
CA GLY A 82 -3.54 -1.46 -5.12
C GLY A 82 -2.24 -0.88 -5.69
N THR A 83 -2.36 0.02 -6.66
CA THR A 83 -1.20 0.67 -7.32
C THR A 83 -0.30 1.40 -6.33
N VAL A 84 -0.89 1.95 -5.26
CA VAL A 84 -0.17 2.66 -4.20
C VAL A 84 0.91 1.80 -3.53
N THR A 85 0.74 0.48 -3.51
CA THR A 85 1.75 -0.45 -2.96
C THR A 85 2.99 -0.53 -3.85
N LEU A 86 2.80 -0.50 -5.17
CA LEU A 86 3.88 -0.48 -6.15
C LEU A 86 4.58 0.88 -6.16
N GLU A 87 3.80 1.96 -6.09
CA GLU A 87 4.33 3.31 -5.96
C GLU A 87 5.18 3.45 -4.69
N ALA A 88 4.68 3.00 -3.53
CA ALA A 88 5.45 2.99 -2.29
C ALA A 88 6.75 2.18 -2.42
N ALA A 89 6.69 0.99 -3.04
CA ALA A 89 7.87 0.16 -3.27
C ALA A 89 8.91 0.85 -4.16
N LEU A 90 8.49 1.51 -5.24
CA LEU A 90 9.35 2.29 -6.13
C LEU A 90 10.01 3.48 -5.42
N MET A 91 9.33 4.04 -4.41
CA MET A 91 9.86 5.10 -3.55
C MET A 91 10.76 4.56 -2.43
N GLY A 92 10.96 3.24 -2.34
CA GLY A 92 11.75 2.61 -1.29
C GLY A 92 11.08 2.64 0.09
N LEU A 93 9.75 2.78 0.15
CA LEU A 93 8.99 2.85 1.39
C LEU A 93 8.52 1.45 1.82
N PRO A 94 9.00 0.90 2.96
CA PRO A 94 8.44 -0.32 3.54
C PRO A 94 6.95 -0.15 3.81
N SER A 95 6.13 -1.12 3.40
CA SER A 95 4.69 -1.04 3.65
C SER A 95 4.08 -2.38 4.04
N VAL A 96 3.09 -2.32 4.93
CA VAL A 96 2.19 -3.44 5.22
C VAL A 96 1.02 -3.37 4.25
N ILE A 97 0.85 -4.41 3.44
CA ILE A 97 -0.20 -4.48 2.43
C ILE A 97 -1.42 -5.11 3.07
N VAL A 98 -2.54 -4.39 3.04
CA VAL A 98 -3.79 -4.80 3.68
C VAL A 98 -4.87 -4.92 2.63
N TYR A 99 -5.59 -6.04 2.66
CA TYR A 99 -6.75 -6.25 1.79
C TYR A 99 -7.94 -6.77 2.57
N ARG A 100 -9.03 -6.00 2.58
CA ARG A 100 -10.29 -6.38 3.22
C ARG A 100 -11.48 -5.85 2.45
N VAL A 101 -12.47 -6.71 2.21
CA VAL A 101 -13.75 -6.32 1.62
C VAL A 101 -14.87 -6.57 2.61
N LYS A 102 -15.96 -5.77 2.56
CA LYS A 102 -17.10 -5.93 3.46
C LYS A 102 -17.96 -7.17 3.14
N THR A 103 -17.92 -7.65 1.89
CA THR A 103 -18.75 -8.78 1.43
C THR A 103 -17.85 -9.86 0.85
N SER A 104 -17.86 -11.05 1.46
CA SER A 104 -17.16 -12.22 0.94
C SER A 104 -17.87 -12.77 -0.30
N THR A 105 -17.67 -12.15 -1.45
CA THR A 105 -18.15 -12.75 -2.70
C THR A 105 -17.28 -13.97 -3.01
N TYR A 106 -17.90 -15.15 -3.17
CA TYR A 106 -17.21 -16.43 -3.44
C TYR A 106 -16.15 -16.32 -4.55
N TRP A 107 -16.43 -15.53 -5.59
CA TRP A 107 -15.51 -15.26 -6.69
C TRP A 107 -14.20 -14.60 -6.25
N LEU A 108 -14.24 -13.69 -5.28
CA LEU A 108 -13.08 -12.98 -4.78
C LEU A 108 -12.20 -13.90 -3.94
N VAL A 109 -12.81 -14.72 -3.09
CA VAL A 109 -12.10 -15.75 -2.32
C VAL A 109 -11.38 -16.71 -3.28
N ARG A 110 -12.06 -17.15 -4.34
CA ARG A 110 -11.45 -18.02 -5.36
C ARG A 110 -10.32 -17.36 -6.14
N LEU A 111 -10.43 -16.06 -6.43
CA LEU A 111 -9.37 -15.33 -7.13
C LEU A 111 -8.13 -15.15 -6.25
N VAL A 112 -8.33 -14.79 -4.99
CA VAL A 112 -7.25 -14.67 -3.99
C VAL A 112 -6.63 -16.03 -3.67
N ALA A 113 -7.42 -17.10 -3.57
CA ALA A 113 -6.91 -18.45 -3.29
C ALA A 113 -6.02 -19.00 -4.42
N ASN A 114 -6.16 -18.50 -5.65
CA ASN A 114 -5.39 -18.95 -6.80
C ASN A 114 -4.12 -18.12 -7.07
N VAL A 115 -3.87 -17.05 -6.30
CA VAL A 115 -2.66 -16.23 -6.44
C VAL A 115 -1.79 -16.34 -5.20
N SER A 116 -0.50 -16.62 -5.39
CA SER A 116 0.45 -16.71 -4.27
C SER A 116 0.68 -15.35 -3.59
N HIS A 117 0.47 -14.25 -4.32
CA HIS A 117 0.66 -12.87 -3.87
C HIS A 117 -0.43 -11.97 -4.44
N VAL A 118 -0.91 -11.02 -3.63
CA VAL A 118 -1.90 -10.02 -4.05
C VAL A 118 -1.25 -8.64 -4.22
N GLY A 119 -0.20 -8.35 -3.46
CA GLY A 119 0.53 -7.10 -3.51
C GLY A 119 1.42 -7.02 -4.74
N LEU A 120 1.29 -5.95 -5.52
CA LEU A 120 2.08 -5.75 -6.74
C LEU A 120 3.61 -5.87 -6.52
N PRO A 121 4.21 -5.38 -5.41
CA PRO A 121 5.64 -5.57 -5.17
C PRO A 121 6.05 -7.03 -5.02
N ASN A 122 5.25 -7.83 -4.31
CA ASN A 122 5.53 -9.26 -4.11
C ASN A 122 5.31 -10.05 -5.42
N ILE A 123 4.28 -9.69 -6.19
CA ILE A 123 4.03 -10.27 -7.52
C ILE A 123 5.23 -9.99 -8.45
N ALA A 124 5.73 -8.75 -8.46
CA ALA A 124 6.83 -8.34 -9.35
C ALA A 124 8.11 -9.14 -9.11
N VAL A 125 8.41 -9.50 -7.85
CA VAL A 125 9.62 -10.27 -7.48
C VAL A 125 9.33 -11.77 -7.36
N GLY A 126 8.06 -12.18 -7.38
CA GLY A 126 7.66 -13.59 -7.26
C GLY A 126 7.89 -14.20 -5.87
N ARG A 127 8.05 -13.37 -4.83
CA ARG A 127 8.19 -13.80 -3.43
C ARG A 127 7.61 -12.75 -2.48
N ARG A 128 7.34 -13.16 -1.24
CA ARG A 128 6.82 -12.26 -0.19
C ARG A 128 7.95 -11.38 0.38
N ILE A 129 8.11 -10.17 -0.17
CA ILE A 129 9.07 -9.15 0.30
C ILE A 129 8.44 -8.17 1.31
N LEU A 130 7.14 -7.96 1.19
CA LEU A 130 6.33 -7.15 2.10
C LEU A 130 5.25 -8.01 2.76
N PRO A 131 4.89 -7.75 4.03
CA PRO A 131 3.82 -8.45 4.70
C PRO A 131 2.47 -8.13 4.03
N GLU A 132 1.83 -9.16 3.50
CA GLU A 132 0.44 -9.13 3.02
C GLU A 132 -0.49 -9.70 4.07
N LEU A 133 -1.46 -8.91 4.53
CA LEU A 133 -2.48 -9.31 5.50
C LEU A 133 -3.85 -9.22 4.82
N ILE A 134 -4.43 -10.38 4.57
CA ILE A 134 -5.62 -10.54 3.73
C ILE A 134 -6.78 -11.07 4.56
N GLN A 135 -7.95 -10.42 4.42
CA GLN A 135 -9.21 -10.78 5.10
C GLN A 135 -9.03 -10.98 6.62
N ASP A 136 -9.09 -12.22 7.10
CA ASP A 136 -9.04 -12.55 8.52
C ASP A 136 -7.66 -12.28 9.13
N GLU A 137 -6.59 -12.27 8.33
CA GLU A 137 -5.26 -11.88 8.80
C GLU A 137 -5.14 -10.36 8.97
N ALA A 138 -6.01 -9.57 8.33
CA ALA A 138 -6.05 -8.12 8.39
C ALA A 138 -6.69 -7.65 9.72
N THR A 139 -6.01 -7.96 10.82
CA THR A 139 -6.37 -7.51 12.16
C THR A 139 -5.48 -6.35 12.61
N ALA A 140 -6.00 -5.49 13.48
CA ALA A 140 -5.21 -4.38 14.02
C ALA A 140 -3.95 -4.85 14.75
N ALA A 141 -4.00 -6.03 15.38
CA ALA A 141 -2.85 -6.63 16.05
C ALA A 141 -1.77 -7.03 15.03
N ASN A 142 -2.13 -7.78 13.99
CA ASN A 142 -1.16 -8.24 12.98
C ASN A 142 -0.56 -7.07 12.20
N ILE A 143 -1.39 -6.09 11.81
CA ILE A 143 -0.95 -4.90 11.08
C ILE A 143 0.02 -4.09 11.93
N SER A 144 -0.35 -3.79 13.18
CA SER A 144 0.53 -3.01 14.07
C SER A 144 1.83 -3.74 14.38
N GLN A 145 1.80 -5.06 14.61
CA GLN A 145 3.01 -5.84 14.84
C GLN A 145 3.95 -5.81 13.62
N ALA A 146 3.43 -6.02 12.41
CA ALA A 146 4.23 -5.94 11.19
C ALA A 146 4.79 -4.52 10.97
N THR A 147 3.99 -3.49 11.24
CA THR A 147 4.39 -2.08 11.14
C THR A 147 5.52 -1.76 12.12
N LEU A 148 5.37 -2.17 13.38
CA LEU A 148 6.37 -1.93 14.42
C LEU A 148 7.70 -2.58 14.07
N ARG A 149 7.72 -3.79 13.47
CA ARG A 149 8.97 -4.41 13.01
C ARG A 149 9.74 -3.54 12.02
N PHE A 150 9.07 -2.84 11.09
CA PHE A 150 9.78 -1.91 10.20
C PHE A 150 10.40 -0.73 10.95
N MET A 151 9.78 -0.28 12.04
CA MET A 151 10.19 0.89 12.80
C MET A 151 11.24 0.57 13.87
N THR A 152 11.24 -0.63 14.43
CA THR A 152 12.04 -0.99 15.60
C THR A 152 13.12 -2.05 15.35
N ASP A 153 13.05 -2.79 14.24
CA ASP A 153 14.02 -3.82 13.88
C ASP A 153 14.89 -3.35 12.69
N PRO A 154 16.16 -2.94 12.93
CA PRO A 154 17.05 -2.46 11.87
C PRO A 154 17.37 -3.53 10.82
N ALA A 155 17.40 -4.81 11.19
CA ALA A 155 17.72 -5.89 10.27
C ALA A 155 16.55 -6.13 9.30
N VAL A 156 15.31 -6.15 9.82
CA VAL A 156 14.10 -6.20 8.98
C VAL A 156 14.05 -5.01 8.05
N ARG A 157 14.30 -3.79 8.57
CA ARG A 157 14.30 -2.57 7.73
C ARG A 157 15.36 -2.64 6.62
N ALA A 158 16.58 -3.05 6.94
CA ALA A 158 17.66 -3.14 5.96
C ALA A 158 17.37 -4.19 4.87
N GLN A 159 16.83 -5.35 5.25
CA GLN A 159 16.45 -6.39 4.30
C GLN A 159 15.31 -5.91 3.39
N THR A 160 14.25 -5.32 3.95
CA THR A 160 13.15 -4.78 3.15
C THR A 160 13.63 -3.69 2.20
N GLN A 161 14.55 -2.82 2.61
CA GLN A 161 15.15 -1.83 1.72
C GLN A 161 15.92 -2.46 0.55
N ALA A 162 16.61 -3.59 0.78
CA ALA A 162 17.26 -4.33 -0.30
C ALA A 162 16.24 -4.95 -1.26
N ASP A 163 15.20 -5.56 -0.73
CA ASP A 163 14.12 -6.17 -1.52
C ASP A 163 13.37 -5.12 -2.35
N LEU A 164 13.11 -3.93 -1.80
CA LEU A 164 12.45 -2.85 -2.55
C LEU A 164 13.29 -2.33 -3.72
N ARG A 165 14.62 -2.36 -3.61
CA ARG A 165 15.51 -2.03 -4.75
C ARG A 165 15.38 -3.05 -5.88
N GLU A 166 15.17 -4.33 -5.55
CA GLU A 166 14.94 -5.39 -6.53
C GLU A 166 13.65 -5.16 -7.32
N VAL A 167 12.57 -4.71 -6.67
CA VAL A 167 11.30 -4.36 -7.34
C VAL A 167 11.53 -3.34 -8.46
N ARG A 168 12.33 -2.30 -8.19
CA ARG A 168 12.63 -1.26 -9.19
C ARG A 168 13.38 -1.83 -10.39
N VAL A 169 14.32 -2.75 -10.17
CA VAL A 169 15.06 -3.43 -11.25
C VAL A 169 14.10 -4.27 -12.09
N MET A 170 13.19 -5.01 -11.46
CA MET A 170 12.23 -5.89 -12.14
C MET A 170 11.22 -5.14 -13.02
N LEU A 171 10.82 -3.92 -12.64
CA LEU A 171 9.93 -3.09 -13.46
C LEU A 171 10.60 -2.47 -14.69
N GLY A 172 11.94 -2.48 -14.72
CA GLY A 172 12.75 -2.01 -15.82
C GLY A 172 12.73 -0.48 -16.01
N GLU A 173 13.31 -0.05 -17.12
CA GLU A 173 13.51 1.37 -17.40
C GLU A 173 12.24 2.06 -17.93
N PRO A 174 12.09 3.38 -17.68
CA PRO A 174 11.03 4.20 -18.25
C PRO A 174 10.90 4.04 -19.78
N GLY A 175 9.71 4.34 -20.30
CA GLY A 175 9.45 4.27 -21.75
C GLY A 175 8.60 3.09 -22.21
N ALA A 176 7.87 2.43 -21.30
CA ALA A 176 6.92 1.36 -21.64
C ALA A 176 5.96 1.75 -22.77
N VAL A 177 5.38 2.97 -22.71
CA VAL A 177 4.47 3.50 -23.74
C VAL A 177 5.16 3.58 -25.11
N LYS A 178 6.41 4.07 -25.16
CA LYS A 178 7.19 4.17 -26.41
C LYS A 178 7.48 2.78 -26.98
N ARG A 179 7.89 1.83 -26.14
CA ARG A 179 8.13 0.44 -26.55
C ARG A 179 6.88 -0.20 -27.15
N VAL A 180 5.73 -0.02 -26.50
CA VAL A 180 4.45 -0.52 -27.02
C VAL A 180 4.08 0.17 -28.34
N ALA A 181 4.24 1.49 -28.45
CA ALA A 181 3.99 2.21 -29.69
C ALA A 181 4.86 1.70 -30.84
N SER A 182 6.15 1.44 -30.59
CA SER A 182 7.05 0.82 -31.58
C SER A 182 6.58 -0.56 -32.02
N ILE A 183 6.15 -1.42 -31.08
CA ILE A 183 5.61 -2.77 -31.39
C ILE A 183 4.34 -2.65 -32.25
N VAL A 184 3.42 -1.75 -31.90
CA VAL A 184 2.19 -1.54 -32.66
C VAL A 184 2.48 -1.10 -34.10
N LEU A 185 3.43 -0.16 -34.29
CA LEU A 185 3.85 0.29 -35.62
C LEU A 185 4.54 -0.84 -36.43
N GLU A 186 5.34 -1.67 -35.76
CA GLU A 186 5.98 -2.82 -36.40
C GLU A 186 4.95 -3.86 -36.87
N VAL A 187 3.99 -4.22 -36.02
CA VAL A 187 2.91 -5.16 -36.38
C VAL A 187 2.05 -4.59 -37.51
N ALA A 188 1.69 -3.30 -37.44
CA ALA A 188 0.89 -2.63 -38.47
C ALA A 188 1.60 -2.54 -39.82
N SER A 189 2.92 -2.37 -39.84
CA SER A 189 3.71 -2.34 -41.09
C SER A 189 3.88 -3.72 -41.72
N ARG A 190 3.92 -4.79 -40.91
CA ARG A 190 3.93 -6.19 -41.37
C ARG A 190 2.56 -6.70 -41.85
N GLY A 191 1.47 -6.08 -41.44
CA GLY A 191 0.09 -6.43 -41.82
C GLY A 191 -0.41 -5.86 -43.15
N ARG A 192 0.45 -5.18 -43.93
CA ARG A 192 0.15 -4.82 -45.33
C ARG A 192 0.52 -5.99 -46.24
N ILE A 193 -0.42 -6.89 -46.46
CA ILE A 193 -0.46 -7.81 -47.61
C ILE A 193 -1.16 -7.08 -48.75
#